data_AF-A0A7J9MTT1-F1
#
_entry.id   AF-A0A7J9MTT1-F1
#
_cell.length_a   1.000
_cell.length_b   1.000
_cell.length_c   1.000
_cell.angle_alpha   90.00
_cell.angle_beta   90.00
_cell.angle_gamma   90.00
#
_symmetry.space_group_name_H-M   'P 1'
#
loop_
_entity.id
_entity.type
_entity.pdbx_description
1 polymer ?
#
loop_
_entity_poly.entity_id
_entity_poly.type
_entity_poly.pdbx_seq_one_letter_code
_entity_poly.pdbx_strand_id
1 'polypeptide(L)'
;MAHSDSDPPLLNHYGTLLCHSTQWDEPQTRVTMEECQLPLIDLCDLGSDDEMVRRACAAAICKASSEWGFFQVVNHGISSQLVDKMRSEQVKLFRAPFETKATSGLLNNSYRWGSPRATCPNQFSWSEAFHVPLTKVSDEACYGDFKSLREVMTCFAAAMSELSRLLAGILTENLGHWKQASISNICDETTCFLRLNHYPACPISPEIFGLVPHTDSDFLTILCQDQVGGLQLMKDSKWVTVKPNKDALIVNIGDLFQAWSNDVYKSVEHKVVSNATTDRYSTAYFLCPSYDSLIESFVKPSIYRRFTFREYREQVQEDVRKTGYKVGLPRFLLKGSEDLTTTTTESNTRLYIPSITAKS
;
A
#
# COMPACT_ATOMS: atom_id res chain seq x y z
N MET A 1 31.63 8.93 -7.46
CA MET A 1 30.43 9.33 -6.71
C MET A 1 30.79 9.19 -5.25
N ALA A 2 30.70 10.26 -4.46
CA ALA A 2 30.93 10.16 -3.02
C ALA A 2 29.83 9.26 -2.44
N HIS A 3 30.20 8.14 -1.82
CA HIS A 3 29.26 7.38 -1.01
C HIS A 3 28.81 8.29 0.13
N SER A 4 27.53 8.62 0.19
CA SER A 4 26.95 9.24 1.36
C SER A 4 26.97 8.20 2.48
N ASP A 5 27.51 8.55 3.66
CA ASP A 5 27.51 7.66 4.85
C ASP A 5 26.08 7.27 5.28
N SER A 6 25.06 7.98 4.79
CA SER A 6 23.64 7.73 5.03
C SER A 6 23.08 6.55 4.22
N ASP A 7 23.70 6.22 3.08
CA ASP A 7 23.24 5.16 2.20
C ASP A 7 23.85 3.81 2.61
N PRO A 8 23.12 2.70 2.46
CA PRO A 8 23.71 1.37 2.62
C PRO A 8 24.83 1.13 1.59
N PRO A 9 25.64 0.08 1.75
CA PRO A 9 26.57 -0.38 0.71
C PRO A 9 25.82 -1.07 -0.46
N LEU A 10 25.07 -0.27 -1.22
CA LEU A 10 24.09 -0.63 -2.25
C LEU A 10 24.63 -1.50 -3.39
N LEU A 11 25.76 -1.08 -3.97
CA LEU A 11 26.29 -1.65 -5.21
C LEU A 11 26.75 -3.11 -5.06
N ASN A 12 27.29 -3.49 -3.89
CA ASN A 12 27.82 -4.84 -3.70
C ASN A 12 26.69 -5.89 -3.60
N HIS A 13 25.60 -5.57 -2.88
CA HIS A 13 24.46 -6.49 -2.76
C HIS A 13 23.70 -6.64 -4.07
N TYR A 14 23.41 -5.52 -4.74
CA TYR A 14 22.68 -5.56 -6.01
C TYR A 14 23.54 -6.17 -7.14
N GLY A 15 24.83 -5.85 -7.20
CA GLY A 15 25.77 -6.47 -8.14
C GLY A 15 25.85 -7.99 -7.98
N THR A 16 25.81 -8.49 -6.74
CA THR A 16 25.76 -9.93 -6.48
C THR A 16 24.47 -10.56 -7.01
N LEU A 17 23.30 -9.94 -6.79
CA LEU A 17 22.02 -10.43 -7.32
C LEU A 17 21.98 -10.45 -8.86
N LEU A 18 22.58 -9.45 -9.51
CA LEU A 18 22.69 -9.40 -10.97
C LEU A 18 23.64 -10.46 -11.53
N CYS A 19 24.78 -10.71 -10.88
CA CYS A 19 25.75 -11.73 -11.32
C CYS A 19 25.17 -13.16 -11.29
N HIS A 20 24.18 -13.42 -10.44
CA HIS A 20 23.48 -14.71 -10.36
C HIS A 20 22.28 -14.82 -11.31
N SER A 21 21.89 -13.74 -11.98
CA SER A 21 20.76 -13.68 -12.92
C SER A 21 21.23 -13.86 -14.36
N THR A 22 21.18 -15.07 -14.90
CA THR A 22 21.57 -15.40 -16.29
C THR A 22 20.51 -15.08 -17.35
N GLN A 23 19.47 -14.31 -17.03
CA GLN A 23 18.47 -13.88 -18.02
C GLN A 23 18.25 -12.38 -17.93
N TRP A 24 18.77 -11.68 -18.93
CA TRP A 24 18.34 -10.35 -19.29
C TRP A 24 17.64 -10.50 -20.65
N ASP A 25 16.31 -10.42 -20.65
CA ASP A 25 15.60 -10.12 -21.90
C ASP A 25 15.90 -8.66 -22.28
N GLU A 26 15.87 -8.37 -23.58
CA GLU A 26 16.19 -7.07 -24.17
C GLU A 26 15.53 -5.89 -23.44
N PRO A 27 16.21 -4.72 -23.39
CA PRO A 27 15.68 -3.53 -22.72
C PRO A 27 14.34 -3.15 -23.35
N GLN A 28 13.26 -3.28 -22.58
CA GLN A 28 11.96 -2.82 -23.02
C GLN A 28 12.04 -1.29 -23.11
N THR A 29 12.04 -0.78 -24.34
CA THR A 29 11.87 0.63 -24.70
C THR A 29 10.88 1.28 -23.75
N ARG A 30 11.26 2.44 -23.16
CA ARG A 30 10.41 3.29 -22.30
C ARG A 30 8.95 3.29 -22.79
N VAL A 31 8.14 2.39 -22.25
CA VAL A 31 6.69 2.48 -22.40
C VAL A 31 6.28 3.56 -21.41
N THR A 32 5.95 4.75 -21.91
CA THR A 32 5.23 5.74 -21.12
C THR A 32 3.93 5.07 -20.69
N MET A 33 3.89 4.59 -19.44
CA MET A 33 2.70 3.98 -18.88
C MET A 33 1.60 5.05 -18.81
N GLU A 34 0.37 4.65 -19.09
CA GLU A 34 -0.78 5.55 -19.02
C GLU A 34 -0.89 6.12 -17.59
N GLU A 35 -0.95 7.45 -17.50
CA GLU A 35 -1.27 8.13 -16.26
C GLU A 35 -2.77 7.93 -15.98
N CYS A 36 -3.11 7.50 -14.77
CA CYS A 36 -4.50 7.46 -14.32
C CYS A 36 -4.76 8.57 -13.30
N GLN A 37 -5.91 9.22 -13.44
CA GLN A 37 -6.47 10.04 -12.37
C GLN A 37 -7.33 9.12 -11.50
N LEU A 38 -6.87 8.89 -10.28
CA LEU A 38 -7.70 8.22 -9.28
C LEU A 38 -8.96 9.05 -8.99
N PRO A 39 -10.07 8.41 -8.57
CA PRO A 39 -11.21 9.13 -8.03
C PRO A 39 -10.74 10.11 -6.94
N LEU A 40 -11.06 11.38 -7.08
CA LEU A 40 -10.75 12.43 -6.11
C LEU A 40 -12.00 12.78 -5.32
N ILE A 41 -11.93 12.62 -4.00
CA ILE A 41 -13.08 12.77 -3.11
C ILE A 41 -12.80 13.91 -2.12
N ASP A 42 -13.73 14.85 -2.04
CA ASP A 42 -13.68 15.95 -1.08
C ASP A 42 -14.37 15.54 0.22
N LEU A 43 -13.60 15.41 1.31
CA LEU A 43 -14.15 14.97 2.59
C LEU A 43 -14.88 16.08 3.35
N CYS A 44 -14.82 17.35 2.90
CA CYS A 44 -15.68 18.39 3.47
C CYS A 44 -17.16 18.07 3.29
N ASP A 45 -17.53 17.38 2.21
CA ASP A 45 -18.92 17.02 1.90
C ASP A 45 -19.52 16.09 2.95
N LEU A 46 -18.71 15.32 3.69
CA LEU A 46 -19.16 14.50 4.82
C LEU A 46 -19.66 15.34 6.01
N GLY A 47 -19.17 16.57 6.15
CA GLY A 47 -19.55 17.52 7.19
C GLY A 47 -20.64 18.50 6.77
N SER A 48 -21.17 18.41 5.56
CA SER A 48 -22.23 19.29 5.05
C SER A 48 -23.52 19.17 5.87
N ASP A 49 -24.28 20.25 6.04
CA ASP A 49 -25.62 20.21 6.66
C ASP A 49 -26.64 19.47 5.77
N ASP A 50 -26.40 19.43 4.46
CA ASP A 50 -27.25 18.72 3.50
C ASP A 50 -27.00 17.21 3.53
N GLU A 51 -28.03 16.45 3.92
CA GLU A 51 -27.97 14.98 3.98
C GLU A 51 -27.69 14.32 2.63
N MET A 52 -28.18 14.91 1.53
CA MET A 52 -27.96 14.36 0.19
C MET A 52 -26.49 14.49 -0.21
N VAL A 53 -25.84 15.59 0.15
CA VAL A 53 -24.40 15.81 -0.09
C VAL A 53 -23.57 14.81 0.72
N ARG A 54 -23.85 14.67 2.02
CA ARG A 54 -23.16 13.69 2.88
C ARG A 54 -23.27 12.26 2.33
N ARG A 55 -24.48 11.84 1.95
CA ARG A 55 -24.73 10.52 1.37
C ARG A 55 -24.04 10.31 0.03
N ALA A 56 -24.02 11.33 -0.83
CA ALA A 56 -23.33 11.28 -2.12
C ALA A 56 -21.81 11.11 -1.94
N CYS A 57 -21.20 11.82 -0.98
CA CYS A 57 -19.79 11.65 -0.67
C CYS A 57 -19.49 10.24 -0.12
N ALA A 58 -20.29 9.73 0.82
CA ALA A 58 -20.15 8.38 1.32
C ALA A 58 -20.28 7.32 0.20
N ALA A 59 -21.25 7.50 -0.71
CA ALA A 59 -21.42 6.64 -1.87
C ALA A 59 -20.23 6.71 -2.84
N ALA A 60 -19.63 7.89 -3.03
CA ALA A 60 -18.42 8.05 -3.85
C ALA A 60 -17.22 7.28 -3.27
N ILE A 61 -17.05 7.31 -1.95
CA ILE A 61 -16.02 6.52 -1.24
C ILE A 61 -16.24 5.02 -1.50
N CYS A 62 -17.46 4.54 -1.29
CA CYS A 62 -17.78 3.12 -1.49
C CYS A 62 -17.59 2.70 -2.95
N LYS A 63 -18.04 3.52 -3.90
CA LYS A 63 -17.88 3.28 -5.33
C LYS A 63 -16.41 3.20 -5.73
N ALA A 64 -15.58 4.14 -5.26
CA ALA A 64 -14.15 4.13 -5.55
C ALA A 64 -13.45 2.89 -4.95
N SER A 65 -13.79 2.50 -3.72
CA SER A 65 -13.28 1.27 -3.10
C SER A 65 -13.68 -0.01 -3.87
N SER A 66 -14.87 -0.03 -4.48
CA SER A 66 -15.36 -1.17 -5.26
C SER A 66 -14.83 -1.23 -6.70
N GLU A 67 -14.70 -0.09 -7.38
CA GLU A 67 -14.29 -0.05 -8.79
C GLU A 67 -12.77 0.05 -8.98
N TRP A 68 -12.11 0.74 -8.04
CA TRP A 68 -10.67 1.04 -8.13
C TRP A 68 -9.86 0.40 -7.01
N GLY A 69 -10.43 0.23 -5.82
CA GLY A 69 -9.65 -0.15 -4.63
C GLY A 69 -8.67 0.92 -4.14
N PHE A 70 -8.58 2.04 -4.87
CA PHE A 70 -7.70 3.17 -4.65
C PHE A 70 -8.46 4.47 -4.94
N PHE A 71 -8.24 5.50 -4.12
CA PHE A 71 -8.76 6.85 -4.36
C PHE A 71 -7.91 7.91 -3.67
N GLN A 72 -8.09 9.16 -4.06
CA GLN A 72 -7.50 10.32 -3.41
C GLN A 72 -8.55 11.05 -2.58
N VAL A 73 -8.16 11.52 -1.40
CA VAL A 73 -9.00 12.36 -0.55
C VAL A 73 -8.36 13.72 -0.33
N VAL A 74 -9.16 14.79 -0.44
CA VAL A 74 -8.78 16.18 -0.11
C VAL A 74 -9.68 16.69 1.02
N ASN A 75 -9.28 17.81 1.62
CA ASN A 75 -9.98 18.39 2.79
C ASN A 75 -10.20 17.37 3.91
N HIS A 76 -9.22 16.48 4.09
CA HIS A 76 -9.26 15.33 5.00
C HIS A 76 -9.00 15.68 6.47
N GLY A 77 -9.01 16.97 6.83
CA GLY A 77 -8.85 17.45 8.22
C GLY A 77 -7.42 17.45 8.78
N ILE A 78 -6.48 16.73 8.16
CA ILE A 78 -5.06 16.74 8.58
C ILE A 78 -4.38 18.02 8.10
N SER A 79 -3.85 18.82 9.03
CA SER A 79 -3.16 20.09 8.73
C SER A 79 -1.97 19.89 7.78
N SER A 80 -1.88 20.72 6.74
CA SER A 80 -0.72 20.76 5.83
C SER A 80 0.59 21.02 6.57
N GLN A 81 0.55 21.85 7.63
CA GLN A 81 1.73 22.11 8.45
C GLN A 81 2.21 20.86 9.20
N LEU A 82 1.29 19.98 9.62
CA LEU A 82 1.64 18.71 10.25
C LEU A 82 2.25 17.74 9.23
N VAL A 83 1.67 17.67 8.01
CA VAL A 83 2.20 16.88 6.90
C VAL A 83 3.61 17.34 6.53
N ASP A 84 3.85 18.64 6.41
CA ASP A 84 5.16 19.20 6.05
C ASP A 84 6.20 19.00 7.15
N LYS A 85 5.82 19.13 8.42
CA LYS A 85 6.69 18.77 9.56
C LYS A 85 7.04 17.30 9.54
N MET A 86 6.05 16.42 9.33
CA MET A 86 6.29 14.97 9.27
C MET A 86 7.27 14.62 8.14
N ARG A 87 7.08 15.19 6.96
CA ARG A 87 8.00 15.03 5.82
C ARG A 87 9.41 15.54 6.16
N SER A 88 9.52 16.69 6.79
CA SER A 88 10.81 17.29 7.18
C SER A 88 11.57 16.42 8.18
N GLU A 89 10.89 15.91 9.21
CA GLU A 89 11.48 15.00 10.21
C GLU A 89 11.82 13.64 9.61
N GLN A 90 10.99 13.12 8.70
CA GLN A 90 11.28 11.90 7.94
C GLN A 90 12.58 12.04 7.12
N VAL A 91 12.77 13.15 6.41
CA VAL A 91 14.00 13.41 5.65
C VAL A 91 15.22 13.49 6.58
N LYS A 92 15.11 14.16 7.74
CA LYS A 92 16.19 14.19 8.73
C LYS A 92 16.56 12.80 9.24
N LEU A 93 15.56 11.97 9.53
CA LEU A 93 15.76 10.58 9.95
C LEU A 93 16.54 9.78 8.90
N PHE A 94 16.13 9.84 7.63
CA PHE A 94 16.79 9.07 6.57
C PHE A 94 18.17 9.59 6.17
N ARG A 95 18.47 10.87 6.45
CA ARG A 95 19.82 11.43 6.31
C ARG A 95 20.80 10.99 7.38
N ALA A 96 20.35 10.39 8.47
CA ALA A 96 21.24 9.82 9.47
C ALA A 96 22.14 8.73 8.84
N PRO A 97 23.36 8.50 9.38
CA PRO A 97 24.24 7.46 8.88
C PRO A 97 23.56 6.09 8.85
N PHE A 98 23.88 5.28 7.84
CA PHE A 98 23.31 3.94 7.67
C PHE A 98 23.46 3.10 8.94
N GLU A 99 24.66 3.09 9.53
CA GLU A 99 24.94 2.34 10.76
C GLU A 99 24.06 2.80 11.93
N THR A 100 23.82 4.11 12.05
CA THR A 100 22.89 4.64 13.05
C THR A 100 21.48 4.11 12.80
N LYS A 101 20.96 4.19 11.58
CA LYS A 101 19.63 3.67 11.25
C LYS A 101 19.51 2.16 11.51
N ALA A 102 20.55 1.39 11.19
CA ALA A 102 20.54 -0.06 11.22
C ALA A 102 20.78 -0.71 12.60
N THR A 103 21.55 -0.07 13.49
CA THR A 103 22.05 -0.75 14.71
C THR A 103 21.62 -0.11 16.02
N SER A 104 21.07 1.11 16.01
CA SER A 104 20.91 1.91 17.23
C SER A 104 19.61 1.71 18.01
N GLY A 105 18.76 0.74 17.65
CA GLY A 105 17.47 0.60 18.35
C GLY A 105 16.35 1.48 17.80
N LEU A 106 16.65 2.40 16.88
CA LEU A 106 15.71 3.43 16.44
C LEU A 106 14.36 2.86 15.99
N LEU A 107 13.31 3.52 16.46
CA LEU A 107 11.92 3.22 16.19
C LEU A 107 11.59 1.74 16.41
N ASN A 108 12.04 1.20 17.55
CA ASN A 108 11.83 -0.19 17.97
C ASN A 108 12.50 -1.21 17.02
N ASN A 109 13.76 -0.96 16.64
CA ASN A 109 14.53 -1.83 15.73
C ASN A 109 13.78 -2.13 14.41
N SER A 110 13.05 -1.15 13.88
CA SER A 110 12.15 -1.37 12.74
C SER A 110 12.74 -1.02 11.38
N TYR A 111 14.01 -0.62 11.35
CA TYR A 111 14.71 -0.29 10.13
C TYR A 111 14.87 -1.51 9.22
N ARG A 112 14.68 -1.30 7.92
CA ARG A 112 15.04 -2.25 6.88
C ARG A 112 15.66 -1.55 5.69
N TRP A 113 16.60 -2.25 5.04
CA TRP A 113 17.04 -1.94 3.70
C TRP A 113 16.62 -3.05 2.73
N GLY A 114 15.98 -2.67 1.64
CA GLY A 114 15.48 -3.54 0.58
C GLY A 114 14.67 -4.73 1.06
N SER A 115 14.93 -5.87 0.44
CA SER A 115 14.31 -7.15 0.76
C SER A 115 15.40 -8.13 1.23
N PRO A 116 15.62 -8.30 2.55
CA PRO A 116 16.72 -9.14 3.08
C PRO A 116 16.69 -10.60 2.62
N ARG A 117 15.54 -11.08 2.13
CA ARG A 117 15.34 -12.46 1.65
C ARG A 117 15.27 -12.55 0.12
N ALA A 118 15.55 -11.47 -0.61
CA ALA A 118 15.53 -11.50 -2.07
C ALA A 118 16.60 -12.45 -2.60
N THR A 119 16.19 -13.33 -3.51
CA THR A 119 17.08 -14.28 -4.21
C THR A 119 17.30 -13.89 -5.66
N CYS A 120 16.51 -12.96 -6.19
CA CYS A 120 16.63 -12.43 -7.54
C CYS A 120 16.24 -10.94 -7.58
N PRO A 121 16.60 -10.21 -8.65
CA PRO A 121 16.28 -8.77 -8.79
C PRO A 121 14.79 -8.44 -8.66
N ASN A 122 13.90 -9.30 -9.16
CA ASN A 122 12.44 -9.08 -9.11
C ASN A 122 11.85 -9.16 -7.69
N GLN A 123 12.61 -9.67 -6.71
CA GLN A 123 12.23 -9.71 -5.29
C GLN A 123 12.86 -8.57 -4.49
N PHE A 124 13.78 -7.81 -5.09
CA PHE A 124 14.51 -6.75 -4.42
C PHE A 124 13.78 -5.41 -4.54
N SER A 125 13.73 -4.67 -3.43
CA SER A 125 13.21 -3.29 -3.40
C SER A 125 14.36 -2.31 -3.20
N TRP A 126 14.50 -1.33 -4.09
CA TRP A 126 15.45 -0.22 -3.96
C TRP A 126 14.89 0.85 -3.03
N SER A 127 14.80 0.51 -1.75
CA SER A 127 14.23 1.37 -0.72
C SER A 127 14.71 1.00 0.67
N GLU A 128 14.71 1.96 1.57
CA GLU A 128 14.69 1.74 3.02
C GLU A 128 13.33 2.09 3.61
N ALA A 129 13.05 1.49 4.76
CA ALA A 129 11.87 1.86 5.54
C ALA A 129 12.05 1.66 7.04
N PHE A 130 11.28 2.42 7.82
CA PHE A 130 10.99 2.12 9.22
C PHE A 130 9.54 1.66 9.35
N HIS A 131 9.31 0.51 9.98
CA HIS A 131 7.98 -0.01 10.29
C HIS A 131 7.64 0.21 11.77
N VAL A 132 7.06 1.37 12.09
CA VAL A 132 6.85 1.82 13.46
C VAL A 132 5.48 1.35 13.96
N PRO A 133 5.40 0.40 14.91
CA PRO A 133 4.12 0.02 15.51
C PRO A 133 3.46 1.23 16.16
N LEU A 134 2.14 1.36 16.04
CA LEU A 134 1.42 2.51 16.59
C LEU A 134 1.60 2.60 18.12
N THR A 135 1.65 1.46 18.80
CA THR A 135 1.96 1.32 20.24
C THR A 135 3.35 1.82 20.65
N LYS A 136 4.24 2.07 19.69
CA LYS A 136 5.61 2.56 19.91
C LYS A 136 5.81 4.00 19.46
N VAL A 137 4.82 4.65 18.84
CA VAL A 137 4.96 6.02 18.36
C VAL A 137 5.17 7.01 19.52
N SER A 138 4.53 6.84 20.66
CA SER A 138 4.71 7.74 21.81
C SER A 138 5.89 7.37 22.74
N ASP A 139 6.53 6.22 22.51
CA ASP A 139 7.57 5.64 23.37
C ASP A 139 8.90 6.39 23.22
N GLU A 140 9.27 7.21 24.22
CA GLU A 140 10.49 8.03 24.22
C GLU A 140 11.77 7.22 23.97
N ALA A 141 11.84 6.01 24.50
CA ALA A 141 13.02 5.17 24.39
C ALA A 141 13.31 4.75 22.94
N CYS A 142 12.32 4.84 22.04
CA CYS A 142 12.47 4.44 20.64
C CYS A 142 13.16 5.49 19.77
N TYR A 143 13.36 6.74 20.22
CA TYR A 143 13.75 7.83 19.32
C TYR A 143 15.20 8.29 19.41
N GLY A 144 15.93 7.91 20.46
CA GLY A 144 17.27 8.46 20.69
C GLY A 144 17.28 9.99 20.62
N ASP A 145 18.06 10.55 19.70
CA ASP A 145 18.18 11.99 19.49
C ASP A 145 17.03 12.61 18.66
N PHE A 146 16.16 11.80 18.05
CA PHE A 146 15.06 12.26 17.19
C PHE A 146 13.80 12.65 17.97
N LYS A 147 13.95 13.50 19.01
CA LYS A 147 12.85 13.92 19.89
C LYS A 147 11.74 14.67 19.15
N SER A 148 12.11 15.53 18.20
CA SER A 148 11.13 16.29 17.40
C SER A 148 10.30 15.38 16.50
N LEU A 149 10.91 14.35 15.90
CA LEU A 149 10.20 13.33 15.13
C LEU A 149 9.15 12.63 15.99
N ARG A 150 9.42 12.32 17.26
CA ARG A 150 8.44 11.70 18.16
C ARG A 150 7.18 12.54 18.30
N GLU A 151 7.35 13.81 18.63
CA GLU A 151 6.23 14.73 18.85
C GLU A 151 5.37 14.85 17.58
N VAL A 152 6.03 15.08 16.44
CA VAL A 152 5.36 15.20 15.14
C VAL A 152 4.68 13.89 14.74
N MET A 153 5.36 12.75 14.87
CA MET A 153 4.82 11.46 14.49
C MET A 153 3.67 11.03 15.40
N THR A 154 3.69 11.40 16.68
CA THR A 154 2.56 11.16 17.60
C THR A 154 1.30 11.89 17.14
N CYS A 155 1.40 13.19 16.83
CA CYS A 155 0.27 13.95 16.29
C CYS A 155 -0.19 13.43 14.93
N PHE A 156 0.75 13.09 14.04
CA PHE A 156 0.46 12.58 12.71
C PHE A 156 -0.24 11.21 12.76
N ALA A 157 0.23 10.30 13.61
CA ALA A 157 -0.37 8.98 13.78
C ALA A 157 -1.79 9.05 14.34
N ALA A 158 -2.04 9.94 15.30
CA ALA A 158 -3.38 10.17 15.84
C ALA A 158 -4.35 10.67 14.75
N ALA A 159 -3.95 11.68 13.97
CA ALA A 159 -4.76 12.22 12.88
C ALA A 159 -5.05 11.17 11.78
N MET A 160 -4.06 10.34 11.44
CA MET A 160 -4.24 9.22 10.50
C MET A 160 -5.17 8.13 11.05
N SER A 161 -5.07 7.82 12.35
CA SER A 161 -5.95 6.87 13.03
C SER A 161 -7.41 7.32 12.98
N GLU A 162 -7.68 8.59 13.31
CA GLU A 162 -9.03 9.18 13.24
C GLU A 162 -9.59 9.12 11.82
N LEU A 163 -8.83 9.56 10.82
CA LEU A 163 -9.24 9.53 9.42
C LEU A 163 -9.50 8.09 8.93
N SER A 164 -8.63 7.14 9.30
CA SER A 164 -8.80 5.74 8.91
C SER A 164 -10.06 5.11 9.50
N ARG A 165 -10.41 5.44 10.75
CA ARG A 165 -11.63 4.97 11.42
C ARG A 165 -12.88 5.58 10.80
N LEU A 166 -12.84 6.85 10.41
CA LEU A 166 -13.93 7.51 9.69
C LEU A 166 -14.22 6.80 8.35
N LEU A 167 -13.18 6.62 7.53
CA LEU A 167 -13.31 6.00 6.21
C LEU A 167 -13.73 4.52 6.31
N ALA A 168 -13.13 3.77 7.23
CA ALA A 168 -13.52 2.38 7.48
C ALA A 168 -14.97 2.29 7.98
N GLY A 169 -15.40 3.20 8.87
CA GLY A 169 -16.78 3.31 9.32
C GLY A 169 -17.78 3.43 8.16
N ILE A 170 -17.57 4.41 7.28
CA ILE A 170 -18.40 4.63 6.07
C ILE A 170 -18.46 3.36 5.20
N LEU A 171 -17.31 2.74 4.94
CA LEU A 171 -17.23 1.52 4.12
C LEU A 171 -17.96 0.34 4.77
N THR A 172 -17.89 0.19 6.10
CA THR A 172 -18.63 -0.87 6.81
C THR A 172 -20.14 -0.61 6.88
N GLU A 173 -20.56 0.65 7.03
CA GLU A 173 -21.97 1.03 7.04
C GLU A 173 -22.65 0.73 5.70
N ASN A 174 -21.96 0.96 4.58
CA ASN A 174 -22.47 0.65 3.24
C ASN A 174 -22.75 -0.85 3.02
N LEU A 175 -22.07 -1.73 3.76
CA LEU A 175 -22.37 -3.17 3.70
C LEU A 175 -23.60 -3.56 4.54
N GLY A 176 -24.21 -2.63 5.29
CA GLY A 176 -25.45 -2.86 6.04
C GLY A 176 -25.26 -3.50 7.42
N HIS A 177 -24.04 -3.53 7.96
CA HIS A 177 -23.68 -4.34 9.14
C HIS A 177 -23.30 -3.54 10.42
N TRP A 178 -23.79 -2.30 10.54
CA TRP A 178 -23.41 -1.37 11.62
C TRP A 178 -23.63 -1.86 13.06
N LYS A 179 -24.60 -2.76 13.30
CA LYS A 179 -24.90 -3.26 14.67
C LYS A 179 -24.01 -4.40 15.15
N GLN A 180 -23.33 -5.13 14.26
CA GLN A 180 -22.65 -6.39 14.59
C GLN A 180 -21.13 -6.36 14.35
N ALA A 181 -20.61 -5.33 13.67
CA ALA A 181 -19.21 -5.25 13.29
C ALA A 181 -18.68 -3.80 13.30
N SER A 182 -18.73 -3.15 14.48
CA SER A 182 -18.04 -1.85 14.63
C SER A 182 -16.56 -2.04 14.32
N ILE A 183 -16.00 -1.19 13.45
CA ILE A 183 -14.55 -1.16 13.15
C ILE A 183 -13.72 -1.08 14.44
N SER A 184 -14.23 -0.40 15.47
CA SER A 184 -13.56 -0.32 16.78
C SER A 184 -13.36 -1.66 17.48
N ASN A 185 -14.18 -2.67 17.18
CA ASN A 185 -14.10 -3.99 17.78
C ASN A 185 -13.20 -4.94 16.98
N ILE A 186 -13.02 -4.66 15.68
CA ILE A 186 -12.22 -5.47 14.77
C ILE A 186 -10.79 -4.96 14.73
N CYS A 187 -10.61 -3.65 14.68
CA CYS A 187 -9.33 -2.96 14.56
C CYS A 187 -8.95 -2.28 15.87
N ASP A 188 -7.75 -2.56 16.35
CA ASP A 188 -7.15 -1.85 17.47
C ASP A 188 -5.71 -1.42 17.12
N GLU A 189 -5.14 -0.58 17.98
CA GLU A 189 -3.84 0.03 17.73
C GLU A 189 -2.68 -0.97 17.85
N THR A 190 -2.89 -2.17 18.37
CA THR A 190 -1.81 -3.14 18.66
C THR A 190 -1.19 -3.71 17.40
N THR A 191 -1.93 -3.73 16.29
CA THR A 191 -1.49 -4.25 14.99
C THR A 191 -1.36 -3.17 13.92
N CYS A 192 -1.82 -1.95 14.19
CA CYS A 192 -1.66 -0.80 13.30
C CYS A 192 -0.22 -0.28 13.35
N PHE A 193 0.25 0.32 12.25
CA PHE A 193 1.61 0.83 12.17
C PHE A 193 1.75 1.93 11.13
N LEU A 194 2.81 2.73 11.28
CA LEU A 194 3.30 3.64 10.26
C LEU A 194 4.47 2.98 9.52
N ARG A 195 4.52 3.13 8.19
CA ARG A 195 5.71 2.82 7.39
C ARG A 195 6.25 4.08 6.75
N LEU A 196 7.40 4.54 7.24
CA LEU A 196 8.16 5.63 6.63
C LEU A 196 9.02 4.99 5.55
N ASN A 197 8.87 5.40 4.29
CA ASN A 197 9.62 4.88 3.16
C ASN A 197 10.51 5.97 2.58
N HIS A 198 11.74 5.60 2.24
CA HIS A 198 12.64 6.39 1.42
C HIS A 198 13.16 5.53 0.26
N TYR A 199 13.06 6.08 -0.95
CA TYR A 199 13.52 5.48 -2.19
C TYR A 199 14.64 6.36 -2.75
N PRO A 200 15.91 6.00 -2.53
CA PRO A 200 17.02 6.78 -3.07
C PRO A 200 16.99 6.81 -4.60
N ALA A 201 17.58 7.84 -5.18
CA ALA A 201 17.83 7.88 -6.62
C ALA A 201 18.59 6.63 -7.08
N CYS A 202 18.08 5.94 -8.10
CA CYS A 202 18.66 4.70 -8.64
C CYS A 202 19.30 4.93 -10.01
N PRO A 203 20.63 5.04 -10.12
CA PRO A 203 21.30 5.32 -11.39
C PRO A 203 21.37 4.11 -12.33
N ILE A 204 20.93 2.93 -11.89
CA ILE A 204 21.23 1.65 -12.55
C ILE A 204 20.23 1.32 -13.65
N SER A 205 18.93 1.28 -13.33
CA SER A 205 17.89 1.02 -14.33
C SER A 205 16.54 1.53 -13.84
N PRO A 206 15.71 2.14 -14.72
CA PRO A 206 14.33 2.49 -14.41
C PRO A 206 13.42 1.27 -14.18
N GLU A 207 13.86 0.06 -14.53
CA GLU A 207 13.11 -1.19 -14.34
C GLU A 207 13.21 -1.71 -12.90
N ILE A 208 14.11 -1.16 -12.09
CA ILE A 208 14.27 -1.55 -10.69
C ILE A 208 13.05 -1.06 -9.90
N PHE A 209 12.44 -1.98 -9.16
CA PHE A 209 11.38 -1.64 -8.23
C PHE A 209 11.95 -0.86 -7.06
N GLY A 210 11.44 0.34 -6.82
CA GLY A 210 11.54 0.99 -5.52
C GLY A 210 10.82 0.15 -4.46
N LEU A 211 9.66 -0.41 -4.79
CA LEU A 211 8.95 -1.41 -4.00
C LEU A 211 8.31 -2.43 -4.95
N VAL A 212 8.58 -3.71 -4.71
CA VAL A 212 8.07 -4.82 -5.54
C VAL A 212 6.54 -4.84 -5.61
N PRO A 213 5.94 -5.41 -6.69
CA PRO A 213 4.51 -5.66 -6.76
C PRO A 213 3.98 -6.41 -5.54
N HIS A 214 2.91 -5.89 -4.94
CA HIS A 214 2.25 -6.48 -3.78
C HIS A 214 0.82 -5.94 -3.62
N THR A 215 0.02 -6.64 -2.82
CA THR A 215 -1.17 -6.07 -2.18
C THR A 215 -0.90 -5.83 -0.70
N ASP A 216 -1.61 -4.89 -0.09
CA ASP A 216 -1.54 -4.67 1.35
C ASP A 216 -2.37 -5.71 2.11
N SER A 217 -1.84 -6.17 3.24
CA SER A 217 -2.47 -7.21 4.06
C SER A 217 -3.44 -6.64 5.10
N ASP A 218 -3.66 -5.33 5.14
CA ASP A 218 -4.41 -4.63 6.18
C ASP A 218 -5.91 -4.49 5.81
N PHE A 219 -6.65 -3.64 6.53
CA PHE A 219 -7.97 -3.21 6.10
C PHE A 219 -7.89 -2.01 5.15
N LEU A 220 -7.20 -0.96 5.59
CA LEU A 220 -7.14 0.31 4.89
C LEU A 220 -5.76 0.94 5.07
N THR A 221 -5.11 1.26 3.95
CA THR A 221 -3.88 2.04 3.94
C THR A 221 -4.19 3.49 3.59
N ILE A 222 -3.61 4.43 4.33
CA ILE A 222 -3.59 5.87 4.01
C ILE A 222 -2.15 6.30 3.75
N LEU A 223 -1.87 6.71 2.52
CA LEU A 223 -0.55 7.07 2.03
C LEU A 223 -0.43 8.59 1.83
N CYS A 224 0.51 9.18 2.56
CA CYS A 224 1.04 10.51 2.28
C CYS A 224 2.33 10.37 1.47
N GLN A 225 2.38 10.97 0.27
CA GLN A 225 3.57 10.94 -0.59
C GLN A 225 4.07 12.35 -0.94
N ASP A 226 5.28 12.44 -1.48
CA ASP A 226 5.79 13.66 -2.11
C ASP A 226 5.28 13.82 -3.55
N GLN A 227 5.92 14.69 -4.33
CA GLN A 227 5.54 14.99 -5.71
C GLN A 227 6.41 14.28 -6.76
N VAL A 228 7.28 13.35 -6.37
CA VAL A 228 8.21 12.65 -7.29
C VAL A 228 7.49 11.60 -8.13
N GLY A 229 6.37 11.05 -7.63
CA GLY A 229 5.61 10.02 -8.34
C GLY A 229 6.19 8.62 -8.17
N GLY A 230 5.91 7.72 -9.11
CA GLY A 230 6.44 6.35 -9.11
C GLY A 230 5.52 5.28 -8.53
N LEU A 231 4.43 5.65 -7.84
CA LEU A 231 3.39 4.69 -7.46
C LEU A 231 2.64 4.23 -8.73
N GLN A 232 2.52 2.92 -8.90
CA GLN A 232 1.77 2.29 -9.97
C GLN A 232 0.83 1.24 -9.41
N LEU A 233 -0.36 1.11 -9.99
CA LEU A 233 -1.35 0.10 -9.61
C LEU A 233 -1.79 -0.70 -10.83
N MET A 234 -2.24 -1.93 -10.59
CA MET A 234 -2.79 -2.81 -11.62
C MET A 234 -4.27 -2.50 -11.85
N LYS A 235 -4.63 -2.01 -13.04
CA LYS A 235 -6.02 -1.79 -13.45
C LYS A 235 -6.25 -2.39 -14.83
N ASP A 236 -7.29 -3.20 -14.97
CA ASP A 236 -7.67 -3.85 -16.23
C ASP A 236 -6.50 -4.56 -16.91
N SER A 237 -5.73 -5.32 -16.12
CA SER A 237 -4.52 -6.06 -16.52
C SER A 237 -3.37 -5.19 -17.04
N LYS A 238 -3.36 -3.90 -16.70
CA LYS A 238 -2.29 -2.95 -17.05
C LYS A 238 -1.79 -2.21 -15.81
N TRP A 239 -0.48 -1.95 -15.79
CA TRP A 239 0.12 -1.03 -14.83
C TRP A 239 -0.20 0.41 -15.23
N VAL A 240 -0.85 1.16 -14.35
CA VAL A 240 -1.16 2.58 -14.52
C VAL A 240 -0.44 3.42 -13.47
N THR A 241 0.04 4.60 -13.85
CA THR A 241 0.80 5.48 -12.95
C THR A 241 -0.13 6.44 -12.23
N VAL A 242 -0.01 6.50 -10.89
CA VAL A 242 -0.78 7.42 -10.06
C VAL A 242 -0.11 8.78 -10.05
N LYS A 243 -0.82 9.81 -10.54
CA LYS A 243 -0.34 11.18 -10.52
C LYS A 243 -0.31 11.72 -9.07
N PRO A 244 0.83 12.24 -8.59
CA PRO A 244 0.88 12.90 -7.29
C PRO A 244 -0.04 14.11 -7.20
N ASN A 245 -0.64 14.28 -6.04
CA ASN A 245 -1.43 15.46 -5.70
C ASN A 245 -0.94 15.94 -4.33
N LYS A 246 -0.44 17.19 -4.27
CA LYS A 246 0.15 17.78 -3.06
C LYS A 246 -0.85 17.99 -1.93
N ASP A 247 -2.13 18.12 -2.26
CA ASP A 247 -3.20 18.46 -1.32
C ASP A 247 -4.02 17.21 -0.91
N ALA A 248 -3.64 16.03 -1.42
CA ALA A 248 -4.40 14.80 -1.21
C ALA A 248 -3.59 13.70 -0.51
N LEU A 249 -4.32 12.87 0.23
CA LEU A 249 -3.86 11.57 0.68
C LEU A 249 -4.40 10.49 -0.26
N ILE A 250 -3.63 9.44 -0.50
CA ILE A 250 -4.11 8.26 -1.22
C ILE A 250 -4.65 7.27 -0.21
N VAL A 251 -5.79 6.67 -0.49
CA VAL A 251 -6.40 5.62 0.32
C VAL A 251 -6.50 4.37 -0.55
N ASN A 252 -6.14 3.21 0.00
CA ASN A 252 -6.36 1.93 -0.65
C ASN A 252 -6.87 0.84 0.29
N ILE A 253 -7.61 -0.09 -0.29
CA ILE A 253 -8.20 -1.24 0.38
C ILE A 253 -7.17 -2.36 0.45
N GLY A 254 -7.05 -2.99 1.61
CA GLY A 254 -6.21 -4.16 1.82
C GLY A 254 -6.98 -5.48 1.71
N ASP A 255 -6.22 -6.58 1.63
CA ASP A 255 -6.74 -7.92 1.42
C ASP A 255 -7.79 -8.34 2.45
N LEU A 256 -7.57 -7.99 3.73
CA LEU A 256 -8.47 -8.42 4.78
C LEU A 256 -9.81 -7.71 4.68
N PHE A 257 -9.85 -6.45 4.20
CA PHE A 257 -11.12 -5.76 3.98
C PHE A 257 -11.81 -6.23 2.71
N GLN A 258 -11.06 -6.61 1.67
CA GLN A 258 -11.63 -7.33 0.53
C GLN A 258 -12.31 -8.64 0.97
N ALA A 259 -11.62 -9.46 1.76
CA ALA A 259 -12.18 -10.71 2.26
C ALA A 259 -13.39 -10.49 3.17
N TRP A 260 -13.29 -9.53 4.07
CA TRP A 260 -14.37 -9.17 4.99
C TRP A 260 -15.61 -8.63 4.25
N SER A 261 -15.40 -7.87 3.17
CA SER A 261 -16.46 -7.33 2.31
C SER A 261 -16.95 -8.29 1.23
N ASN A 262 -16.42 -9.52 1.17
CA ASN A 262 -16.78 -10.53 0.17
C ASN A 262 -16.57 -10.06 -1.28
N ASP A 263 -15.40 -9.49 -1.56
CA ASP A 263 -15.04 -8.92 -2.87
C ASP A 263 -15.86 -7.69 -3.30
N VAL A 264 -16.68 -7.09 -2.42
CA VAL A 264 -17.32 -5.80 -2.71
C VAL A 264 -16.27 -4.69 -2.87
N TYR A 265 -15.27 -4.64 -1.99
CA TYR A 265 -14.13 -3.73 -2.11
C TYR A 265 -12.89 -4.48 -2.63
N LYS A 266 -12.04 -3.79 -3.41
CA LYS A 266 -10.94 -4.42 -4.14
C LYS A 266 -9.58 -4.08 -3.53
N SER A 267 -8.85 -5.10 -3.09
CA SER A 267 -7.42 -5.02 -2.81
C SER A 267 -6.66 -5.11 -4.13
N VAL A 268 -5.93 -4.06 -4.49
CA VAL A 268 -5.30 -3.93 -5.80
C VAL A 268 -3.79 -4.02 -5.69
N GLU A 269 -3.20 -4.84 -6.58
CA GLU A 269 -1.76 -4.97 -6.69
C GLU A 269 -1.14 -3.64 -7.11
N HIS A 270 -0.12 -3.22 -6.38
CA HIS A 270 0.57 -1.97 -6.61
C HIS A 270 2.09 -2.12 -6.38
N LYS A 271 2.87 -1.22 -6.96
CA LYS A 271 4.32 -1.18 -6.87
C LYS A 271 4.83 0.26 -6.87
N VAL A 272 6.10 0.44 -6.53
CA VAL A 272 6.79 1.72 -6.71
C VAL A 272 7.95 1.50 -7.68
N VAL A 273 8.01 2.27 -8.75
CA VAL A 273 9.17 2.29 -9.65
C VAL A 273 10.24 3.25 -9.13
N SER A 274 11.51 2.90 -9.35
CA SER A 274 12.62 3.76 -8.95
C SER A 274 12.77 4.98 -9.88
N ASN A 275 13.41 6.03 -9.39
CA ASN A 275 13.70 7.26 -10.13
C ASN A 275 15.23 7.43 -10.18
N ALA A 276 15.79 7.79 -11.33
CA ALA A 276 17.25 7.90 -11.48
C ALA A 276 17.88 9.20 -10.94
N THR A 277 17.05 10.20 -10.62
CA THR A 277 17.49 11.59 -10.41
C THR A 277 17.08 12.18 -9.09
N THR A 278 16.03 11.66 -8.45
CA THR A 278 15.43 12.30 -7.28
C THR A 278 14.95 11.25 -6.29
N ASP A 279 15.33 11.44 -5.03
CA ASP A 279 14.84 10.63 -3.92
C ASP A 279 13.33 10.84 -3.74
N ARG A 280 12.62 9.75 -3.45
CA ARG A 280 11.19 9.79 -3.12
C ARG A 280 10.97 9.42 -1.67
N TYR A 281 10.03 10.11 -1.02
CA TYR A 281 9.60 9.89 0.35
C TYR A 281 8.09 9.66 0.42
N SER A 282 7.68 8.74 1.28
CA SER A 282 6.26 8.56 1.61
C SER A 282 6.09 8.01 3.01
N THR A 283 4.97 8.31 3.64
CA THR A 283 4.59 7.76 4.94
C THR A 283 3.20 7.14 4.79
N ALA A 284 3.11 5.83 5.06
CA ALA A 284 1.86 5.08 4.99
C ALA A 284 1.38 4.71 6.40
N TYR A 285 0.09 4.87 6.67
CA TYR A 285 -0.59 4.37 7.84
C TYR A 285 -1.41 3.14 7.46
N PHE A 286 -1.26 2.05 8.20
CA PHE A 286 -1.97 0.79 7.96
C PHE A 286 -2.96 0.55 9.11
N LEU A 287 -4.26 0.57 8.78
CA LEU A 287 -5.33 0.18 9.69
C LEU A 287 -5.49 -1.33 9.63
N CYS A 288 -5.13 -2.02 10.71
CA CYS A 288 -5.17 -3.49 10.78
C CYS A 288 -6.23 -3.96 11.78
N PRO A 289 -6.87 -5.12 11.51
CA PRO A 289 -7.56 -5.88 12.55
C PRO A 289 -6.62 -6.31 13.68
N SER A 290 -7.14 -6.57 14.88
CA SER A 290 -6.39 -7.32 15.90
C SER A 290 -6.00 -8.71 15.37
N TYR A 291 -4.94 -9.30 15.91
CA TYR A 291 -4.49 -10.63 15.46
C TYR A 291 -5.57 -11.71 15.58
N ASP A 292 -6.39 -11.62 16.62
CA ASP A 292 -7.41 -12.62 16.93
C ASP A 292 -8.80 -12.25 16.38
N SER A 293 -8.92 -11.10 15.70
CA SER A 293 -10.12 -10.70 14.98
C SER A 293 -10.46 -11.73 13.90
N LEU A 294 -11.70 -12.22 13.94
CA LEU A 294 -12.22 -13.14 12.94
C LEU A 294 -12.60 -12.37 11.67
N ILE A 295 -12.05 -12.80 10.54
CA ILE A 295 -12.39 -12.34 9.20
C ILE A 295 -13.46 -13.27 8.65
N GLU A 296 -14.69 -12.77 8.63
CA GLU A 296 -15.85 -13.47 8.09
C GLU A 296 -16.78 -12.46 7.41
N SER A 297 -17.21 -12.80 6.20
CA SER A 297 -18.22 -12.03 5.48
C SER A 297 -19.64 -12.39 5.94
N PHE A 298 -20.43 -11.34 6.14
CA PHE A 298 -21.87 -11.43 6.33
C PHE A 298 -22.67 -11.44 5.01
N VAL A 299 -22.05 -11.05 3.89
CA VAL A 299 -22.61 -11.16 2.53
C VAL A 299 -22.60 -12.64 2.12
N LYS A 300 -23.73 -13.14 1.61
CA LYS A 300 -23.90 -14.55 1.19
C LYS A 300 -24.20 -14.66 -0.31
N PRO A 301 -23.71 -15.72 -0.99
CA PRO A 301 -22.81 -16.77 -0.47
C PRO A 301 -21.41 -16.22 -0.15
N SER A 302 -20.75 -16.79 0.87
CA SER A 302 -19.40 -16.40 1.24
C SER A 302 -18.41 -16.94 0.21
N ILE A 303 -17.45 -16.13 -0.21
CA ILE A 303 -16.37 -16.52 -1.13
C ILE A 303 -15.22 -17.16 -0.34
N TYR A 304 -14.96 -16.62 0.85
CA TYR A 304 -13.88 -17.01 1.73
C TYR A 304 -14.36 -17.88 2.88
N ARG A 305 -13.49 -18.78 3.36
CA ARG A 305 -13.68 -19.43 4.65
C ARG A 305 -13.42 -18.42 5.76
N ARG A 306 -13.86 -18.73 6.98
CA ARG A 306 -13.47 -17.95 8.17
C ARG A 306 -12.01 -18.19 8.53
N PHE A 307 -11.29 -17.13 8.90
CA PHE A 307 -9.89 -17.16 9.36
C PHE A 307 -9.61 -15.94 10.25
N THR A 308 -8.50 -15.94 11.00
CA THR A 308 -8.08 -14.77 11.78
C THR A 308 -6.96 -14.01 11.07
N PHE A 309 -6.72 -12.75 11.46
CA PHE A 309 -5.57 -12.02 10.94
C PHE A 309 -4.23 -12.72 11.26
N ARG A 310 -4.10 -13.32 12.45
CA ARG A 310 -2.95 -14.14 12.83
C ARG A 310 -2.70 -15.26 11.82
N GLU A 311 -3.74 -16.03 11.52
CA GLU A 311 -3.67 -17.12 10.55
C GLU A 311 -3.28 -16.61 9.15
N TYR A 312 -3.86 -15.49 8.71
CA TYR A 312 -3.48 -14.85 7.44
C TYR A 312 -1.99 -14.51 7.39
N ARG A 313 -1.46 -13.86 8.45
CA ARG A 313 -0.05 -13.48 8.50
C ARG A 313 0.88 -14.67 8.54
N GLU A 314 0.57 -15.69 9.33
CA GLU A 314 1.39 -16.91 9.42
C GLU A 314 1.44 -17.61 8.05
N GLN A 315 0.31 -17.69 7.35
CA GLN A 315 0.25 -18.26 6.01
C GLN A 315 1.07 -17.43 4.99
N VAL A 316 0.98 -16.10 5.03
CA VAL A 316 1.78 -15.21 4.16
C VAL A 316 3.28 -15.33 4.46
N GLN A 317 3.68 -15.40 5.73
CA GLN A 317 5.08 -15.60 6.11
C GLN A 317 5.61 -16.94 5.59
N GLU A 318 4.79 -17.98 5.66
CA GLU A 318 5.13 -19.30 5.17
C GLU A 318 5.25 -19.34 3.64
N ASP A 319 4.33 -18.68 2.92
CA ASP A 319 4.38 -18.55 1.46
C ASP A 319 5.62 -17.79 1.00
N VAL A 320 5.94 -16.65 1.62
CA VAL A 320 7.15 -15.86 1.32
C VAL A 320 8.41 -16.67 1.64
N ARG A 321 8.43 -17.42 2.73
CA ARG A 321 9.57 -18.28 3.09
C ARG A 321 9.80 -19.39 2.06
N LYS A 322 8.72 -19.98 1.52
CA LYS A 322 8.79 -21.11 0.57
C LYS A 322 9.03 -20.68 -0.88
N THR A 323 8.43 -19.57 -1.29
CA THR A 323 8.32 -19.19 -2.71
C THR A 323 8.95 -17.83 -3.02
N GLY A 324 9.25 -17.03 -1.99
CA GLY A 324 9.69 -15.64 -2.15
C GLY A 324 8.55 -14.64 -2.39
N TYR A 325 7.30 -15.10 -2.50
CA TYR A 325 6.14 -14.25 -2.80
C TYR A 325 4.98 -14.52 -1.86
N LYS A 326 4.12 -13.51 -1.70
CA LYS A 326 2.85 -13.61 -0.98
C LYS A 326 1.80 -14.17 -1.94
N VAL A 327 1.14 -15.27 -1.58
CA VAL A 327 -0.03 -15.78 -2.31
C VAL A 327 -1.30 -15.03 -1.88
N GLY A 328 -1.50 -14.85 -0.58
CA GLY A 328 -2.59 -14.04 -0.02
C GLY A 328 -3.95 -14.73 0.00
N LEU A 329 -5.01 -13.98 -0.33
CA LEU A 329 -6.41 -14.41 -0.24
C LEU A 329 -6.79 -15.72 -0.95
N PRO A 330 -6.16 -16.14 -2.07
CA PRO A 330 -6.43 -17.44 -2.68
C PRO A 330 -6.27 -18.65 -1.73
N ARG A 331 -5.44 -18.54 -0.68
CA ARG A 331 -5.31 -19.57 0.38
C ARG A 331 -6.55 -19.74 1.26
N PHE A 332 -7.48 -18.81 1.18
CA PHE A 332 -8.64 -18.69 2.07
C PHE A 332 -9.98 -18.80 1.35
N LEU A 333 -9.99 -19.15 0.06
CA LEU A 333 -11.21 -19.44 -0.69
C LEU A 333 -11.92 -20.69 -0.16
N LEU A 334 -13.25 -20.69 -0.20
CA LEU A 334 -14.04 -21.91 -0.01
C LEU A 334 -13.88 -22.84 -1.23
N LYS A 335 -13.83 -24.15 -1.00
CA LYS A 335 -13.78 -25.12 -2.11
C LYS A 335 -14.99 -24.92 -3.04
N GLY A 336 -14.73 -24.69 -4.32
CA GLY A 336 -15.76 -24.45 -5.34
C GLY A 336 -16.14 -22.98 -5.58
N SER A 337 -15.53 -22.01 -4.88
CA SER A 337 -15.72 -20.58 -5.18
C SER A 337 -14.76 -20.03 -6.25
N GLU A 338 -13.89 -20.87 -6.79
CA GLU A 338 -12.94 -20.53 -7.87
C GLU A 338 -13.64 -20.09 -9.16
N ASP A 339 -14.85 -20.59 -9.44
CA ASP A 339 -15.67 -20.20 -10.61
C ASP A 339 -16.49 -18.92 -10.39
N LEU A 340 -16.64 -18.45 -9.14
CA LEU A 340 -17.37 -17.22 -8.81
C LEU A 340 -16.51 -15.96 -8.97
N THR A 341 -15.18 -16.10 -8.98
CA THR A 341 -14.24 -14.99 -9.15
C THR A 341 -13.91 -14.71 -10.63
N THR A 342 -14.18 -15.66 -11.53
CA THR A 342 -13.85 -15.60 -12.97
C THR A 342 -14.99 -15.07 -13.87
N THR A 343 -16.19 -14.85 -13.33
CA THR A 343 -17.35 -14.43 -14.15
C THR A 343 -17.35 -12.95 -14.59
N THR A 344 -16.28 -12.20 -14.36
CA THR A 344 -16.15 -10.80 -14.81
C THR A 344 -15.16 -10.58 -15.97
N THR A 345 -14.49 -11.61 -16.49
CA THR A 345 -13.44 -11.43 -17.51
C THR A 345 -13.60 -12.22 -18.82
N GLU A 346 -14.65 -13.02 -18.99
CA GLU A 346 -14.87 -13.74 -20.26
C GLU A 346 -16.15 -13.31 -20.98
N SER A 347 -16.08 -12.18 -21.70
CA SER A 347 -16.92 -11.98 -22.89
C SER A 347 -16.41 -10.82 -23.76
N ASN A 348 -15.25 -10.97 -24.38
CA ASN A 348 -14.98 -10.33 -25.68
C ASN A 348 -13.72 -10.88 -26.35
N THR A 349 -13.85 -12.08 -26.93
CA THR A 349 -12.92 -12.55 -27.97
C THR A 349 -13.69 -13.18 -29.11
N ARG A 350 -14.46 -12.36 -29.84
CA ARG A 350 -14.79 -12.69 -31.24
C ARG A 350 -13.80 -11.96 -32.12
N LEU A 351 -12.76 -12.68 -32.51
CA LEU A 351 -11.82 -12.31 -33.56
C LEU A 351 -12.59 -12.06 -34.85
N TYR A 352 -12.56 -10.83 -35.31
CA TYR A 352 -12.99 -10.41 -36.64
C TYR A 352 -11.87 -10.77 -37.62
N ILE A 353 -12.11 -11.75 -38.50
CA ILE A 353 -11.20 -12.06 -39.62
C ILE A 353 -11.79 -11.38 -40.87
N PRO A 354 -11.13 -10.38 -41.47
CA PRO A 354 -11.53 -9.85 -42.76
C PRO A 354 -10.95 -10.72 -43.88
N SER A 355 -11.80 -11.41 -44.64
CA SER A 355 -11.41 -12.04 -45.91
C SER A 355 -11.70 -11.07 -47.07
N ILE A 356 -10.63 -10.44 -47.57
CA ILE A 356 -10.64 -9.67 -48.82
C ILE A 356 -10.11 -10.58 -49.95
N THR A 357 -11.04 -10.91 -50.85
CA THR A 357 -10.96 -11.15 -52.32
C THR A 357 -9.93 -12.09 -52.94
N ALA A 358 -10.38 -12.96 -53.85
CA ALA A 358 -10.19 -12.72 -55.29
C ALA A 358 -11.01 -13.70 -56.17
N LYS A 359 -11.41 -13.15 -57.32
CA LYS A 359 -12.09 -13.75 -58.47
C LYS A 359 -11.33 -14.95 -59.07
N SER A 360 -12.07 -15.98 -59.45
CA SER A 360 -12.19 -16.49 -60.83
C SER A 360 -13.35 -17.46 -60.92
#